data_AF-A0A2V8MCX0-F1
#
_entry.id   AF-A0A2V8MCX0-F1
#
_cell.length_a   1.000
_cell.length_b   1.000
_cell.length_c   1.000
_cell.angle_alpha   90.00
_cell.angle_beta   90.00
_cell.angle_gamma   90.00
#
_symmetry.space_group_name_H-M   'P 1'
#
loop_
_entity.id
_entity.type
_entity.pdbx_description
1 polymer ?
#
loop_
_entity_poly.entity_id
_entity_poly.type
_entity_poly.pdbx_seq_one_letter_code
_entity_poly.pdbx_strand_id
1 'polypeptide(L)'
;MENKTKVRSKMIKILFAAFLFSVLIFPIVSFSSGETASSTNYPLFQQQPPAADAASAQIYQEKCATCHDKPVGRVPARSAIALGSTEEIIQTMTTGSMKQFADGLTADQIRALTIYLTAEQAGGPVRGKLHANPCKSTAGPITLGGPNWNGWGRDLDNSRYQPKPGIKPEDVP
;
A
#
# COMPACT_ATOMS: atom_id res chain seq x y z
N MET A 1 61.13 -28.58 -24.28
CA MET A 1 59.72 -28.22 -24.54
C MET A 1 59.11 -29.36 -25.35
N GLU A 2 57.79 -29.54 -25.27
CA GLU A 2 56.99 -30.49 -26.05
C GLU A 2 56.69 -31.86 -25.41
N ASN A 3 55.88 -31.86 -24.35
CA ASN A 3 55.18 -33.05 -23.88
C ASN A 3 53.95 -32.63 -23.04
N LYS A 4 52.72 -32.98 -23.47
CA LYS A 4 51.54 -33.29 -22.60
C LYS A 4 50.17 -33.41 -23.31
N THR A 5 49.99 -33.02 -24.57
CA THR A 5 48.61 -32.83 -25.10
C THR A 5 47.98 -34.02 -25.83
N LYS A 6 48.72 -35.09 -26.19
CA LYS A 6 48.19 -36.13 -27.10
C LYS A 6 47.63 -37.41 -26.45
N VAL A 7 47.84 -37.64 -25.16
CA VAL A 7 47.47 -38.92 -24.50
C VAL A 7 46.07 -38.91 -23.86
N ARG A 8 45.52 -37.73 -23.53
CA ARG A 8 44.21 -37.62 -22.84
C ARG A 8 42.98 -37.91 -23.71
N SER A 9 43.11 -37.91 -25.04
CA SER A 9 41.95 -38.04 -25.94
C SER A 9 41.51 -39.48 -26.23
N LYS A 10 42.31 -40.51 -25.90
CA LYS A 10 42.03 -41.91 -26.29
C LYS A 10 41.40 -42.78 -25.19
N MET A 11 41.45 -42.38 -23.92
CA MET A 11 40.94 -43.18 -22.79
C MET A 11 39.44 -43.04 -22.50
N ILE A 12 38.72 -42.12 -23.16
CA ILE A 12 37.30 -41.85 -22.86
C ILE A 12 36.33 -42.70 -23.69
N LYS A 13 36.78 -43.40 -24.74
CA LYS A 13 35.88 -44.05 -25.72
C LYS A 13 35.73 -45.58 -25.60
N ILE A 14 36.39 -46.28 -24.67
CA ILE A 14 36.46 -47.76 -24.70
C ILE A 14 36.26 -48.43 -23.33
N LEU A 15 35.48 -47.83 -22.42
CA LEU A 15 35.14 -48.51 -21.16
C LEU A 15 33.62 -48.58 -20.96
N PHE A 16 33.13 -49.82 -21.09
CA PHE A 16 31.85 -50.35 -20.63
C PHE A 16 30.58 -50.07 -21.46
N ALA A 17 30.62 -50.58 -22.69
CA ALA A 17 29.53 -51.43 -23.13
C ALA A 17 29.45 -52.68 -22.23
N ALA A 18 28.22 -53.17 -21.99
CA ALA A 18 27.87 -54.39 -21.24
C ALA A 18 27.74 -54.26 -19.70
N PHE A 19 26.56 -53.82 -19.24
CA PHE A 19 25.94 -54.46 -18.08
C PHE A 19 24.53 -54.93 -18.48
N LEU A 20 24.42 -56.25 -18.51
CA LEU A 20 23.27 -57.05 -18.88
C LEU A 20 22.13 -56.86 -17.87
N PHE A 21 20.92 -56.73 -18.41
CA PHE A 21 19.71 -57.48 -18.08
C PHE A 21 19.31 -57.65 -16.58
N SER A 22 18.03 -57.33 -16.32
CA SER A 22 17.22 -57.73 -15.16
C SER A 22 17.21 -56.79 -13.96
N VAL A 23 16.27 -55.84 -13.93
CA VAL A 23 15.20 -55.71 -12.90
C VAL A 23 14.07 -54.89 -13.53
N LEU A 24 13.31 -55.52 -14.43
CA LEU A 24 11.91 -55.15 -14.61
C LEU A 24 11.15 -55.79 -13.45
N ILE A 25 10.17 -55.08 -12.89
CA ILE A 25 9.30 -55.46 -11.75
C ILE A 25 9.80 -54.96 -10.38
N PHE A 26 9.74 -53.65 -10.17
CA PHE A 26 9.36 -53.08 -8.87
C PHE A 26 8.23 -52.07 -9.14
N PRO A 27 7.00 -52.27 -8.65
CA PRO A 27 5.96 -51.28 -8.80
C PRO A 27 6.36 -50.08 -7.94
N ILE A 28 6.48 -48.91 -8.59
CA ILE A 28 6.59 -47.63 -7.91
C ILE A 28 5.25 -47.43 -7.19
N VAL A 29 5.20 -47.78 -5.91
CA VAL A 29 4.15 -47.30 -5.00
C VAL A 29 4.32 -45.79 -4.91
N SER A 30 3.56 -45.09 -5.74
CA SER A 30 3.40 -43.64 -5.68
C SER A 30 2.66 -43.33 -4.39
N PHE A 31 3.38 -42.92 -3.35
CA PHE A 31 2.79 -42.38 -2.14
C PHE A 31 2.29 -40.96 -2.46
N SER A 32 1.04 -40.87 -2.93
CA SER A 32 0.33 -39.61 -3.09
C SER A 32 -0.10 -39.13 -1.71
N SER A 33 0.65 -38.20 -1.13
CA SER A 33 0.16 -37.39 -0.01
C SER A 33 -0.97 -36.52 -0.54
N GLY A 34 -2.21 -36.98 -0.34
CA GLY A 34 -3.40 -36.19 -0.59
C GLY A 34 -3.50 -35.04 0.41
N GLU A 35 -2.99 -33.88 0.05
CA GLU A 35 -3.42 -32.62 0.66
C GLU A 35 -4.74 -32.23 0.02
N THR A 36 -5.85 -32.61 0.67
CA THR A 36 -7.18 -32.07 0.37
C THR A 36 -7.25 -30.62 0.86
N ALA A 37 -6.63 -29.71 0.10
CA ALA A 37 -6.96 -28.30 0.19
C ALA A 37 -8.40 -28.11 -0.26
N SER A 38 -9.29 -27.86 0.70
CA SER A 38 -10.70 -27.57 0.47
C SER A 38 -10.83 -26.24 -0.26
N SER A 39 -10.85 -26.29 -1.59
CA SER A 39 -11.11 -25.16 -2.48
C SER A 39 -12.59 -24.81 -2.41
N THR A 40 -12.95 -23.89 -1.52
CA THR A 40 -14.16 -23.11 -1.72
C THR A 40 -13.92 -22.20 -2.93
N ASN A 41 -14.58 -22.52 -4.05
CA ASN A 41 -14.61 -21.71 -5.26
C ASN A 41 -15.29 -20.36 -4.99
N TYR A 42 -14.55 -19.40 -4.46
CA TYR A 42 -14.87 -17.99 -4.62
C TYR A 42 -14.10 -17.49 -5.85
N PRO A 43 -14.75 -16.81 -6.81
CA PRO A 43 -14.00 -16.11 -7.85
C PRO A 43 -13.15 -15.04 -7.17
N LEU A 44 -11.86 -15.33 -7.04
CA LEU A 44 -10.87 -14.32 -6.73
C LEU A 44 -10.92 -13.33 -7.89
N PHE A 45 -11.45 -12.13 -7.64
CA PHE A 45 -11.11 -10.99 -8.47
C PHE A 45 -9.58 -10.95 -8.52
N GLN A 46 -8.99 -11.24 -9.68
CA GLN A 46 -7.59 -11.00 -9.90
C GLN A 46 -7.38 -9.48 -9.88
N GLN A 47 -7.20 -8.91 -8.69
CA GLN A 47 -6.62 -7.60 -8.54
C GLN A 47 -5.15 -7.76 -8.93
N GLN A 48 -4.88 -7.58 -10.23
CA GLN A 48 -3.52 -7.35 -10.70
C GLN A 48 -2.97 -6.20 -9.83
N PRO A 49 -1.88 -6.42 -9.08
CA PRO A 49 -1.26 -5.34 -8.33
C PRO A 49 -0.92 -4.25 -9.34
N PRO A 50 -1.39 -3.00 -9.15
CA PRO A 50 -1.00 -1.93 -10.06
C PRO A 50 0.50 -1.75 -9.89
N ALA A 51 1.26 -2.27 -10.85
CA ALA A 51 2.62 -1.80 -11.03
C ALA A 51 2.50 -0.29 -11.25
N ALA A 52 3.37 0.51 -10.64
CA ALA A 52 3.54 1.90 -11.02
C ALA A 52 3.83 1.91 -12.52
N ASP A 53 2.79 2.20 -13.32
CA ASP A 53 2.84 2.03 -14.76
C ASP A 53 3.39 3.32 -15.39
N ALA A 54 4.05 3.18 -16.54
CA ALA A 54 4.56 4.34 -17.29
C ALA A 54 3.43 5.33 -17.63
N ALA A 55 2.19 4.84 -17.74
CA ALA A 55 1.00 5.65 -17.97
C ALA A 55 0.71 6.61 -16.81
N SER A 56 0.86 6.19 -15.55
CA SER A 56 0.62 7.04 -14.38
C SER A 56 1.68 8.14 -14.26
N ALA A 57 2.93 7.82 -14.56
CA ALA A 57 4.00 8.81 -14.65
C ALA A 57 3.70 9.85 -15.76
N GLN A 58 3.19 9.40 -16.90
CA GLN A 58 2.78 10.27 -17.99
C GLN A 58 1.59 11.16 -17.60
N ILE A 59 0.54 10.60 -16.98
CA ILE A 59 -0.62 11.36 -16.48
C ILE A 59 -0.15 12.43 -15.48
N TYR A 60 0.75 12.07 -14.56
CA TYR A 60 1.33 13.03 -13.62
C TYR A 60 2.03 14.17 -14.36
N GLN A 61 2.87 13.85 -15.34
CA GLN A 61 3.61 14.83 -16.11
C GLN A 61 2.69 15.78 -16.90
N GLU A 62 1.62 15.25 -17.49
CA GLU A 62 0.70 15.99 -18.35
C GLU A 62 -0.29 16.86 -17.57
N LYS A 63 -0.79 16.38 -16.42
CA LYS A 63 -1.88 17.05 -15.68
C LYS A 63 -1.47 17.65 -14.34
N CYS A 64 -0.40 17.16 -13.70
CA CYS A 64 -0.11 17.46 -12.29
C CYS A 64 1.20 18.24 -12.09
N ALA A 65 2.24 17.89 -12.84
CA ALA A 65 3.62 18.36 -12.63
C ALA A 65 3.75 19.89 -12.71
N THR A 66 3.01 20.54 -13.61
CA THR A 66 3.03 22.00 -13.79
C THR A 66 2.85 22.78 -12.48
N CYS A 67 2.03 22.25 -11.56
CA CYS A 67 1.76 22.88 -10.27
C CYS A 67 2.54 22.20 -9.13
N HIS A 68 2.63 20.87 -9.12
CA HIS A 68 3.15 20.13 -7.96
C HIS A 68 4.69 19.97 -7.92
N ASP A 69 5.38 20.17 -9.04
CA ASP A 69 6.86 20.22 -9.08
C ASP A 69 7.40 21.62 -8.81
N LYS A 70 6.56 22.65 -8.97
CA LYS A 70 6.87 24.06 -8.72
C LYS A 70 5.77 24.68 -7.86
N PRO A 71 5.59 24.19 -6.62
CA PRO A 71 4.48 24.61 -5.78
C PRO A 71 4.53 26.12 -5.48
N VAL A 72 3.40 26.77 -5.63
CA VAL A 72 3.21 28.19 -5.28
C VAL A 72 1.97 28.36 -4.41
N GLY A 73 2.03 29.28 -3.44
CA GLY A 73 0.92 29.56 -2.54
C GLY A 73 0.49 28.34 -1.73
N ARG A 74 -0.75 27.88 -1.94
CA ARG A 74 -1.37 26.73 -1.25
C ARG A 74 -1.25 25.40 -2.00
N VAL A 75 -0.51 25.35 -3.11
CA VAL A 75 -0.28 24.10 -3.83
C VAL A 75 0.74 23.25 -3.06
N PRO A 76 0.39 22.02 -2.62
CA PRO A 76 1.36 21.14 -1.97
C PRO A 76 2.39 20.61 -2.96
N ALA A 77 3.63 20.45 -2.51
CA ALA A 77 4.67 19.77 -3.29
C ALA A 77 4.33 18.29 -3.49
N ARG A 78 4.83 17.66 -4.55
CA ARG A 78 4.68 16.21 -4.80
C ARG A 78 5.08 15.35 -3.59
N SER A 79 6.16 15.73 -2.91
CA SER A 79 6.65 15.02 -1.73
C SER A 79 5.69 15.07 -0.55
N ALA A 80 4.92 16.16 -0.39
CA ALA A 80 3.89 16.27 0.64
C ALA A 80 2.67 15.42 0.28
N ILE A 81 2.29 15.37 -1.00
CA ILE A 81 1.21 14.49 -1.48
C ILE A 81 1.53 13.02 -1.19
N ALA A 82 2.79 12.61 -1.40
CA ALA A 82 3.24 11.24 -1.16
C ALA A 82 3.13 10.78 0.31
N LEU A 83 2.93 11.69 1.26
CA LEU A 83 2.70 11.39 2.68
C LEU A 83 1.23 11.10 3.01
N GLY A 84 0.30 11.50 2.14
CA GLY A 84 -1.12 11.24 2.30
C GLY A 84 -1.44 9.76 2.10
N SER A 85 -2.57 9.30 2.65
CA SER A 85 -3.04 7.95 2.38
C SER A 85 -3.56 7.83 0.95
N THR A 86 -3.58 6.61 0.42
CA THR A 86 -4.16 6.34 -0.90
C THR A 86 -5.63 6.79 -0.97
N GLU A 87 -6.39 6.55 0.10
CA GLU A 87 -7.80 6.92 0.17
C GLU A 87 -8.00 8.44 0.18
N GLU A 88 -7.15 9.17 0.92
CA GLU A 88 -7.19 10.64 0.98
C GLU A 88 -6.91 11.26 -0.39
N ILE A 89 -5.91 10.77 -1.11
CA ILE A 89 -5.52 11.28 -2.42
C ILE A 89 -6.60 10.97 -3.47
N ILE A 90 -7.17 9.75 -3.44
CA ILE A 90 -8.32 9.38 -4.29
C ILE A 90 -9.52 10.30 -3.99
N GLN A 91 -9.84 10.53 -2.72
CA GLN A 91 -10.94 11.41 -2.33
C GLN A 91 -10.70 12.84 -2.84
N THR A 92 -9.46 13.33 -2.72
CA THR A 92 -9.06 14.67 -3.17
C THR A 92 -9.27 14.86 -4.68
N MET A 93 -9.03 13.83 -5.48
CA MET A 93 -9.25 13.83 -6.93
C MET A 93 -10.70 13.55 -7.36
N THR A 94 -11.53 12.95 -6.51
CA THR A 94 -12.90 12.55 -6.90
C THR A 94 -13.98 13.50 -6.39
N THR A 95 -13.81 14.00 -5.16
CA THR A 95 -14.80 14.86 -4.47
C THR A 95 -14.19 16.12 -3.86
N GLY A 96 -12.86 16.17 -3.76
CA GLY A 96 -12.13 17.27 -3.13
C GLY A 96 -11.68 18.38 -4.07
N SER A 97 -10.70 19.16 -3.60
CA SER A 97 -10.17 20.35 -4.27
C SER A 97 -9.50 20.06 -5.62
N MET A 98 -9.04 18.84 -5.87
CA MET A 98 -8.41 18.46 -7.14
C MET A 98 -9.38 17.87 -8.16
N LYS A 99 -10.68 17.77 -7.85
CA LYS A 99 -11.68 17.16 -8.74
C LYS A 99 -11.66 17.73 -10.15
N GLN A 100 -11.61 19.05 -10.29
CA GLN A 100 -11.66 19.71 -11.60
C GLN A 100 -10.39 19.43 -12.43
N PHE A 101 -9.25 19.20 -11.78
CA PHE A 101 -7.97 18.92 -12.45
C PHE A 101 -7.80 17.43 -12.79
N ALA A 102 -8.47 16.57 -12.03
CA ALA A 102 -8.59 15.14 -12.32
C ALA A 102 -9.70 14.82 -13.34
N ASP A 103 -10.36 15.83 -13.89
CA ASP A 103 -11.45 15.62 -14.85
C ASP A 103 -10.97 14.86 -16.10
N GLY A 104 -11.81 13.94 -16.55
CA GLY A 104 -11.51 13.00 -17.64
C GLY A 104 -10.64 11.79 -17.26
N LEU A 105 -10.14 11.69 -16.02
CA LEU A 105 -9.48 10.46 -15.54
C LEU A 105 -10.53 9.44 -15.10
N THR A 106 -10.33 8.18 -15.49
CA THR A 106 -11.14 7.06 -15.00
C THR A 106 -10.80 6.72 -13.55
N ALA A 107 -11.70 6.01 -12.86
CA ALA A 107 -11.44 5.56 -11.49
C ALA A 107 -10.16 4.71 -11.37
N ASP A 108 -9.87 3.88 -12.38
CA ASP A 108 -8.66 3.07 -12.41
C ASP A 108 -7.40 3.90 -12.66
N GLN A 109 -7.47 4.93 -13.52
CA GLN A 109 -6.37 5.88 -13.70
C GLN A 109 -6.09 6.68 -12.43
N ILE A 110 -7.13 7.14 -11.72
CA ILE A 110 -6.98 7.83 -10.43
C ILE A 110 -6.31 6.91 -9.40
N ARG A 111 -6.73 5.64 -9.33
CA ARG A 111 -6.11 4.65 -8.43
C ARG A 111 -4.66 4.40 -8.79
N ALA A 112 -4.34 4.14 -10.06
CA ALA A 112 -2.98 3.88 -10.53
C ALA A 112 -2.06 5.09 -10.30
N LEU A 113 -2.54 6.30 -10.60
CA LEU A 113 -1.83 7.55 -10.33
C LEU A 113 -1.55 7.72 -8.83
N THR A 114 -2.51 7.38 -7.97
CA THR A 114 -2.32 7.47 -6.52
C THR A 114 -1.23 6.52 -6.03
N ILE A 115 -1.25 5.28 -6.50
CA ILE A 115 -0.22 4.27 -6.17
C ILE A 115 1.16 4.74 -6.66
N TYR A 116 1.22 5.35 -7.85
CA TYR A 116 2.44 5.98 -8.37
C TYR A 116 2.95 7.13 -7.48
N LEU A 117 2.06 7.87 -6.82
CA LEU A 117 2.41 9.00 -5.95
C LEU A 117 2.85 8.57 -4.55
N THR A 118 2.17 7.60 -3.93
CA THR A 118 2.43 7.16 -2.55
C THR A 118 3.47 6.04 -2.45
N ALA A 119 3.71 5.34 -3.57
CA ALA A 119 4.34 4.02 -3.60
C ALA A 119 3.64 3.01 -2.66
N GLU A 120 2.36 3.23 -2.36
CA GLU A 120 1.51 2.38 -1.52
C GLU A 120 0.31 1.91 -2.32
N GLN A 121 -0.12 0.68 -2.04
CA GLN A 121 -1.37 0.16 -2.60
C GLN A 121 -2.58 0.76 -1.86
N ALA A 122 -3.69 0.94 -2.57
CA ALA A 122 -4.98 1.24 -1.95
C ALA A 122 -5.36 0.13 -0.97
N GLY A 123 -5.73 0.48 0.26
CA GLY A 123 -5.96 -0.49 1.34
C GLY A 123 -4.69 -1.08 1.97
N GLY A 124 -3.52 -0.50 1.70
CA GLY A 124 -2.28 -0.82 2.44
C GLY A 124 -2.41 -0.51 3.94
N PRO A 125 -1.61 -1.16 4.79
CA PRO A 125 -1.63 -0.89 6.22
C PRO A 125 -1.35 0.60 6.47
N VAL A 126 -2.19 1.27 7.25
CA VAL A 126 -2.03 2.68 7.63
C VAL A 126 -0.58 2.92 8.04
N ARG A 127 0.11 3.85 7.35
CA ARG A 127 1.45 4.32 7.74
C ARG A 127 1.36 5.05 9.08
N GLY A 128 1.47 4.28 10.14
CA GLY A 128 1.46 4.76 11.50
C GLY A 128 1.20 3.62 12.45
N LYS A 129 2.07 3.42 13.44
CA LYS A 129 1.71 2.61 14.59
C LYS A 129 0.56 3.33 15.28
N LEU A 130 -0.63 2.75 15.28
CA LEU A 130 -1.70 3.22 16.15
C LEU A 130 -1.14 3.18 17.58
N HIS A 131 -1.01 4.36 18.19
CA HIS A 131 -0.60 4.43 19.57
C HIS A 131 -1.69 3.78 20.43
N ALA A 132 -1.28 3.01 21.43
CA ALA A 132 -2.21 2.53 22.43
C ALA A 132 -2.93 3.73 23.06
N ASN A 133 -4.22 3.60 23.33
CA ASN A 133 -4.98 4.64 24.01
C ASN A 133 -4.30 4.96 25.36
N PRO A 134 -3.80 6.19 25.58
CA PRO A 134 -3.11 6.53 26.83
C PRO A 134 -4.08 6.70 28.01
N CYS A 135 -5.40 6.77 27.75
CA CYS A 135 -6.41 6.91 28.79
C CYS A 135 -6.50 5.62 29.63
N LYS A 136 -6.44 5.78 30.96
CA LYS A 136 -6.57 4.67 31.92
C LYS A 136 -7.98 4.07 32.01
N SER A 137 -8.99 4.78 31.50
CA SER A 137 -10.39 4.41 31.55
C SER A 137 -11.09 4.76 30.25
N THR A 138 -12.14 4.01 29.91
CA THR A 138 -13.06 4.34 28.81
C THR A 138 -13.69 5.71 29.05
N ALA A 139 -13.81 6.51 27.99
CA ALA A 139 -14.49 7.80 28.08
C ALA A 139 -15.98 7.61 28.41
N GLY A 140 -16.53 8.51 29.24
CA GLY A 140 -17.97 8.57 29.49
C GLY A 140 -18.75 9.16 28.30
N PRO A 141 -20.09 9.18 28.37
CA PRO A 141 -20.93 9.80 27.35
C PRO A 141 -20.62 11.30 27.14
N ILE A 142 -20.71 11.78 25.89
CA ILE A 142 -20.52 13.21 25.59
C ILE A 142 -21.72 13.98 26.14
N THR A 143 -21.44 14.99 26.97
CA THR A 143 -22.44 15.92 27.50
C THR A 143 -22.44 17.22 26.69
N LEU A 144 -23.49 17.47 25.90
CA LEU A 144 -23.57 18.65 25.03
C LEU A 144 -23.71 19.99 25.79
N GLY A 145 -24.23 19.97 27.02
CA GLY A 145 -24.33 21.15 27.89
C GLY A 145 -23.19 21.27 28.92
N GLY A 146 -22.17 20.41 28.81
CA GLY A 146 -21.04 20.42 29.72
C GLY A 146 -20.06 21.57 29.48
N PRO A 147 -19.01 21.70 30.31
CA PRO A 147 -17.95 22.68 30.10
C PRO A 147 -17.05 22.35 28.88
N ASN A 148 -17.24 21.17 28.28
CA ASN A 148 -16.47 20.71 27.12
C ASN A 148 -16.89 21.42 25.83
N TRP A 149 -15.94 21.61 24.93
CA TRP A 149 -16.22 22.06 23.57
C TRP A 149 -16.68 20.87 22.72
N ASN A 150 -17.88 20.97 22.16
CA ASN A 150 -18.47 19.95 21.28
C ASN A 150 -18.29 20.29 19.78
N GLY A 151 -17.62 21.39 19.44
CA GLY A 151 -17.42 21.84 18.06
C GLY A 151 -16.85 23.26 17.94
N TRP A 152 -17.32 23.99 16.93
CA TRP A 152 -16.84 25.34 16.58
C TRP A 152 -17.33 26.46 17.52
N GLY A 153 -18.32 26.16 18.36
CA GLY A 153 -18.88 27.05 19.39
C GLY A 153 -19.59 26.22 20.45
N ARG A 154 -19.88 26.83 21.60
CA ARG A 154 -20.49 26.15 22.76
C ARG A 154 -22.01 25.98 22.63
N ASP A 155 -22.65 26.93 21.96
CA ASP A 155 -24.10 27.05 21.81
C ASP A 155 -24.47 27.36 20.35
N LEU A 156 -25.77 27.40 20.06
CA LEU A 156 -26.29 27.68 18.72
C LEU A 156 -25.94 29.09 18.23
N ASP A 157 -25.63 30.01 19.15
CA ASP A 157 -25.16 31.36 18.84
C ASP A 157 -23.66 31.39 18.52
N ASN A 158 -23.00 30.22 18.50
CA ASN A 158 -21.58 30.06 18.22
C ASN A 158 -20.69 30.87 19.18
N SER A 159 -21.07 30.93 20.46
CA SER A 159 -20.28 31.62 21.47
C SER A 159 -18.88 31.00 21.59
N ARG A 160 -17.86 31.84 21.38
CA ARG A 160 -16.42 31.47 21.46
C ARG A 160 -15.82 31.67 22.86
N TYR A 161 -16.68 31.81 23.87
CA TYR A 161 -16.30 31.94 25.27
C TYR A 161 -16.94 30.82 26.10
N GLN A 162 -16.16 30.19 26.97
CA GLN A 162 -16.64 29.18 27.92
C GLN A 162 -16.66 29.79 29.33
N PRO A 163 -17.84 30.10 29.91
CA PRO A 163 -17.93 30.72 31.23
C PRO A 163 -17.38 29.88 32.38
N LYS A 164 -17.31 28.54 32.20
CA LYS A 164 -16.78 27.60 33.19
C LYS A 164 -15.76 26.67 32.53
N PRO A 165 -14.58 27.16 32.16
CA PRO A 165 -13.62 26.40 31.36
C PRO A 165 -12.89 25.31 32.15
N GLY A 166 -13.03 25.28 33.47
CA GLY A 166 -12.32 24.34 34.34
C GLY A 166 -10.83 24.66 34.53
N ILE A 167 -10.31 25.68 33.84
CA ILE A 167 -8.97 26.26 34.01
C ILE A 167 -9.10 27.51 34.88
N LYS A 168 -8.25 27.63 35.90
CA LYS A 168 -8.19 28.79 36.81
C LYS A 168 -7.01 29.70 36.45
N PRO A 169 -6.99 30.97 36.92
CA PRO A 169 -5.85 31.85 36.70
C PRO A 169 -4.52 31.26 37.18
N GLU A 170 -4.55 30.44 38.24
CA GLU A 170 -3.35 29.81 38.80
C GLU A 170 -2.79 28.66 37.93
N ASP A 171 -3.58 28.14 36.98
CA ASP A 171 -3.18 27.05 36.08
C ASP A 171 -2.45 27.57 34.81
N VAL A 172 -2.37 28.88 34.63
CA VAL A 172 -1.75 29.54 33.47
C VAL A 172 -0.37 30.10 33.88
N PRO A 173 0.74 29.69 33.23
CA PRO A 173 2.09 30.19 33.53
C PRO A 173 2.29 31.70 33.35
#